data_AF-H1DHM8-F1
#
_entry.id   AF-H1DHM8-F1
#
_cell.length_a   1.000
_cell.length_b   1.000
_cell.length_c   1.000
_cell.angle_alpha   90.00
_cell.angle_beta   90.00
_cell.angle_gamma   90.00
#
_symmetry.space_group_name_H-M   'P 1'
#
loop_
_entity.id
_entity.type
_entity.pdbx_description
1 polymer ?
#
loop_
_entity_poly.entity_id
_entity_poly.type
_entity_poly.pdbx_seq_one_letter_code
_entity_poly.pdbx_strand_id
1 'polypeptide(L)'
;MKNQYLFIICLILLTFSSCEKIKIGFLDTENAAYTPDSLVVKTMLDPYTSDSIQINLQKPYQSSPIQGIDGTPVIHYKINTIRDEYGKNVSEDILSQFGIVRKAVIEIAYNHSIPIGEYFIDILVYNEDNSIILPEIFKVVVK
;
A
#
# COMPACT_ATOMS: atom_id res chain seq x y z
N MET A 1 39.83 -1.72 -47.79
CA MET A 1 39.13 -2.96 -47.41
C MET A 1 39.30 -3.34 -45.93
N LYS A 2 40.44 -3.11 -45.28
CA LYS A 2 40.67 -3.44 -43.85
C LYS A 2 39.80 -2.65 -42.84
N ASN A 3 39.47 -1.39 -43.13
CA ASN A 3 38.62 -0.54 -42.26
C ASN A 3 37.13 -0.91 -42.29
N GLN A 4 36.66 -1.60 -43.34
CA GLN A 4 35.25 -2.01 -43.44
C GLN A 4 34.95 -3.18 -42.49
N TYR A 5 35.87 -4.12 -42.33
CA TYR A 5 35.73 -5.22 -41.36
C TYR A 5 35.74 -4.73 -39.91
N LEU A 6 36.50 -3.69 -39.59
CA LEU A 6 36.51 -3.09 -38.25
C LEU A 6 35.15 -2.47 -37.87
N PHE A 7 34.51 -1.82 -38.84
CA PHE A 7 33.18 -1.23 -38.67
C PHE A 7 32.10 -2.31 -38.47
N ILE A 8 32.19 -3.40 -39.23
CA ILE A 8 31.25 -4.53 -39.14
C ILE A 8 31.40 -5.28 -37.81
N ILE A 9 32.63 -5.48 -37.31
CA ILE A 9 32.88 -6.10 -36.00
C ILE A 9 32.36 -5.23 -34.85
N CYS A 10 32.52 -3.91 -34.94
CA CYS A 10 32.01 -2.96 -33.95
C CYS A 10 30.47 -2.93 -33.92
N LEU A 11 29.82 -3.04 -35.10
CA LEU A 11 28.36 -3.12 -35.23
C LEU A 11 27.79 -4.42 -34.64
N ILE A 12 28.48 -5.56 -34.81
CA ILE A 12 28.07 -6.85 -34.25
C ILE A 12 28.18 -6.85 -32.71
N LEU A 13 29.24 -6.24 -32.15
CA LEU A 13 29.42 -6.12 -30.70
C LEU A 13 28.35 -5.27 -30.01
N LEU A 14 27.75 -4.30 -30.72
CA LEU A 14 26.64 -3.47 -30.22
C LEU A 14 25.30 -4.22 -30.15
N THR A 15 25.18 -5.40 -30.78
CA THR A 15 23.92 -6.18 -30.79
C THR A 15 23.74 -7.12 -29.58
N PHE A 16 24.77 -7.32 -28.75
CA PHE A 16 24.72 -8.23 -27.59
C PHE A 16 24.35 -7.57 -26.25
N SER A 17 24.07 -6.26 -26.22
CA SER A 17 23.76 -5.52 -24.99
C SER A 17 22.28 -5.54 -24.58
N SER A 18 21.40 -6.25 -25.29
CA SER A 18 20.01 -6.45 -24.86
C SER A 18 19.90 -7.68 -23.96
N CYS A 19 20.33 -7.54 -22.72
CA CYS A 19 19.93 -8.45 -21.65
C CYS A 19 18.57 -7.97 -21.14
N GLU A 20 17.47 -8.43 -21.73
CA GLU A 20 16.16 -8.30 -21.07
C GLU A 20 16.20 -9.13 -19.79
N LYS A 21 16.14 -8.45 -18.65
CA LYS A 21 16.13 -9.10 -17.34
C LYS A 21 14.84 -9.91 -17.26
N ILE A 22 14.95 -11.24 -17.23
CA ILE A 22 13.81 -12.14 -17.04
C ILE A 22 13.21 -11.84 -15.66
N LYS A 23 11.91 -11.51 -15.61
CA LYS A 23 11.21 -11.30 -14.34
C LYS A 23 11.15 -12.61 -13.57
N ILE A 24 11.62 -12.61 -12.33
CA ILE A 24 11.59 -13.75 -11.42
C ILE A 24 10.35 -13.61 -10.52
N GLY A 25 9.53 -14.65 -10.46
CA GLY A 25 8.37 -14.73 -9.57
C GLY A 25 7.07 -14.17 -10.14
N PHE A 26 5.98 -14.34 -9.39
CA PHE A 26 4.65 -13.86 -9.74
C PHE A 26 4.04 -13.05 -8.60
N LEU A 27 3.05 -12.24 -8.93
CA LEU A 27 2.20 -11.52 -7.98
C LEU A 27 0.79 -11.48 -8.54
N ASP A 28 -0.15 -12.06 -7.81
CA ASP A 28 -1.57 -12.12 -8.12
C ASP A 28 -2.36 -11.46 -7.00
N THR A 29 -3.29 -10.60 -7.41
CA THR A 29 -4.13 -9.77 -6.54
C THR A 29 -5.58 -9.75 -6.99
N GLU A 30 -6.00 -10.66 -7.89
CA GLU A 30 -7.36 -10.70 -8.42
C GLU A 30 -8.42 -10.81 -7.32
N ASN A 31 -8.12 -11.60 -6.28
CA ASN A 31 -9.00 -11.82 -5.14
C ASN A 31 -8.63 -10.94 -3.93
N ALA A 32 -7.79 -9.92 -4.11
CA ALA A 32 -7.31 -9.09 -3.02
C ALA A 32 -8.50 -8.34 -2.39
N ALA A 33 -8.70 -8.54 -1.09
CA ALA A 33 -9.82 -7.94 -0.37
C ALA A 33 -9.57 -7.84 1.14
N TYR A 34 -10.23 -6.88 1.76
CA TYR A 34 -10.36 -6.80 3.21
C TYR A 34 -11.73 -7.34 3.65
N THR A 35 -11.78 -7.90 4.87
CA THR A 35 -13.04 -8.33 5.49
C THR A 35 -13.01 -8.01 6.99
N PRO A 36 -13.75 -7.00 7.47
CA PRO A 36 -14.51 -6.02 6.67
C PRO A 36 -13.59 -5.12 5.83
N ASP A 37 -14.13 -4.50 4.79
CA ASP A 37 -13.46 -3.54 3.89
C ASP A 37 -13.36 -2.12 4.45
N SER A 38 -13.83 -1.93 5.69
CA SER A 38 -13.85 -0.63 6.34
C SER A 38 -13.52 -0.69 7.83
N LEU A 39 -12.98 0.42 8.33
CA LEU A 39 -12.69 0.65 9.75
C LEU A 39 -13.33 1.96 10.20
N VAL A 40 -14.07 1.89 11.31
CA VAL A 40 -14.65 3.08 11.95
C VAL A 40 -13.69 3.58 13.03
N VAL A 41 -13.37 4.86 12.97
CA VAL A 41 -12.43 5.55 13.84
C VAL A 41 -13.15 6.71 14.53
N LYS A 42 -13.14 6.76 15.86
CA LYS A 42 -13.79 7.84 16.62
C LYS A 42 -12.82 8.97 16.93
N THR A 43 -13.22 10.20 16.63
CA THR A 43 -12.52 11.44 16.97
C THR A 43 -12.53 11.75 18.47
N MET A 44 -13.59 11.34 19.17
CA MET A 44 -13.75 11.52 20.61
C MET A 44 -14.05 10.18 21.28
N LEU A 45 -13.19 9.80 22.23
CA LEU A 45 -13.35 8.61 23.05
C LEU A 45 -13.91 9.01 24.43
N ASP A 46 -14.92 8.29 24.92
CA ASP A 46 -15.53 8.54 26.23
C ASP A 46 -14.97 7.58 27.31
N PRO A 47 -14.24 8.08 28.32
CA PRO A 47 -13.63 7.26 29.37
C PRO A 47 -14.65 6.55 30.28
N TYR A 48 -15.94 6.89 30.20
CA TYR A 48 -17.00 6.26 30.99
C TYR A 48 -17.77 5.18 30.21
N THR A 49 -17.35 4.85 28.99
CA THR A 49 -17.99 3.84 28.12
C THR A 49 -17.06 2.67 27.79
N SER A 50 -17.40 1.89 26.76
CA SER A 50 -16.53 0.85 26.19
C SER A 50 -15.18 1.38 25.69
N ASP A 51 -15.09 2.69 25.41
CA ASP A 51 -13.89 3.35 24.90
C ASP A 51 -12.80 3.49 25.97
N SER A 52 -13.16 3.34 27.26
CA SER A 52 -12.23 3.36 28.39
C SER A 52 -11.06 2.39 28.23
N ILE A 53 -11.30 1.19 27.70
CA ILE A 53 -10.26 0.18 27.45
C ILE A 53 -9.28 0.69 26.40
N GLN A 54 -9.78 1.32 25.34
CA GLN A 54 -8.95 1.84 24.26
C GLN A 54 -8.07 3.00 24.76
N ILE A 55 -8.62 3.89 25.58
CA ILE A 55 -7.86 4.98 26.21
C ILE A 55 -6.79 4.42 27.17
N ASN A 56 -7.20 3.58 28.13
CA ASN A 56 -6.31 3.07 29.18
C ASN A 56 -5.15 2.24 28.63
N LEU A 57 -5.39 1.50 27.53
CA LEU A 57 -4.37 0.69 26.87
C LEU A 57 -3.72 1.40 25.68
N GLN A 58 -4.11 2.64 25.38
CA GLN A 58 -3.64 3.40 24.21
C GLN A 58 -3.77 2.60 22.91
N LYS A 59 -4.84 1.81 22.79
CA LYS A 59 -4.99 0.79 21.75
C LYS A 59 -5.27 1.47 20.41
N PRO A 60 -4.41 1.29 19.39
CA PRO A 60 -4.67 1.86 18.07
C PRO A 60 -5.90 1.21 17.41
N TYR A 61 -6.52 1.92 16.49
CA TYR A 61 -7.48 1.36 15.57
C TYR A 61 -6.73 0.53 14.52
N GLN A 62 -7.22 -0.68 14.25
CA GLN A 62 -6.59 -1.59 13.30
C GLN A 62 -7.62 -2.30 12.44
N SER A 63 -7.32 -2.47 11.15
CA SER A 63 -8.11 -3.32 10.25
C SER A 63 -7.78 -4.81 10.43
N SER A 64 -8.59 -5.68 9.81
CA SER A 64 -8.14 -7.03 9.45
C SER A 64 -6.95 -6.96 8.48
N PRO A 65 -6.08 -7.98 8.42
CA PRO A 65 -5.08 -8.08 7.35
C PRO A 65 -5.75 -8.30 5.99
N ILE A 66 -5.11 -7.83 4.92
CA ILE A 66 -5.57 -8.10 3.55
C ILE A 66 -5.48 -9.60 3.24
N GLN A 67 -6.45 -10.09 2.46
CA GLN A 67 -6.54 -11.48 2.00
C GLN A 67 -6.53 -11.55 0.48
N GLY A 68 -6.39 -12.75 -0.08
CA GLY A 68 -6.43 -12.98 -1.54
C GLY A 68 -5.26 -12.40 -2.33
N ILE A 69 -4.09 -12.29 -1.69
CA ILE A 69 -2.83 -11.94 -2.35
C ILE A 69 -1.93 -13.17 -2.34
N ASP A 70 -1.57 -13.60 -3.54
CA ASP A 70 -0.66 -14.72 -3.78
C ASP A 70 0.55 -14.23 -4.59
N GLY A 71 1.72 -14.76 -4.28
CA GLY A 71 2.92 -14.32 -4.98
C GLY A 71 4.18 -14.93 -4.40
N THR A 72 5.28 -14.73 -5.12
CA THR A 72 6.61 -15.15 -4.66
C THR A 72 7.04 -14.29 -3.47
N PRO A 73 7.33 -14.88 -2.30
CA PRO A 73 7.82 -14.14 -1.14
C PRO A 73 9.20 -13.51 -1.39
N VAL A 74 9.56 -12.40 -0.76
CA VAL A 74 8.78 -11.65 0.25
C VAL A 74 7.87 -10.62 -0.44
N ILE A 75 6.60 -10.57 -0.03
CA ILE A 75 5.63 -9.58 -0.50
C ILE A 75 5.61 -8.40 0.47
N HIS A 76 5.71 -7.19 -0.07
CA HIS A 76 5.71 -5.94 0.65
C HIS A 76 4.45 -5.12 0.39
N TYR A 77 4.10 -4.28 1.36
CA TYR A 77 2.89 -3.46 1.34
C TYR A 77 3.25 -2.02 1.70
N LYS A 78 2.65 -1.06 0.99
CA LYS A 78 2.81 0.37 1.26
C LYS A 78 1.50 1.11 0.99
N ILE A 79 1.17 2.10 1.80
CA ILE A 79 0.12 3.07 1.46
C ILE A 79 0.63 3.88 0.26
N ASN A 80 -0.09 3.79 -0.86
CA ASN A 80 0.26 4.51 -2.08
C ASN A 80 -0.33 5.92 -2.07
N THR A 81 -1.61 6.06 -1.76
CA THR A 81 -2.35 7.33 -1.74
C THR A 81 -3.56 7.17 -0.84
N ILE A 82 -3.98 8.27 -0.22
CA ILE A 82 -5.26 8.35 0.50
C ILE A 82 -6.03 9.53 -0.08
N ARG A 83 -7.30 9.30 -0.42
CA ARG A 83 -8.23 10.31 -0.92
C ARG A 83 -9.37 10.54 0.07
N ASP A 84 -9.85 11.77 0.15
CA ASP A 84 -11.08 12.12 0.88
C ASP A 84 -12.33 11.74 0.09
N GLU A 85 -13.53 11.99 0.65
CA GLU A 85 -14.80 11.70 0.01
C GLU A 85 -15.05 12.47 -1.30
N TYR A 86 -14.25 13.49 -1.60
CA TYR A 86 -14.30 14.26 -2.84
C TYR A 86 -13.26 13.79 -3.88
N GLY A 87 -12.52 12.71 -3.58
CA GLY A 87 -11.49 12.15 -4.44
C GLY A 87 -10.19 12.96 -4.45
N LYS A 88 -10.00 13.90 -3.51
CA LYS A 88 -8.79 14.71 -3.42
C LYS A 88 -7.76 14.02 -2.52
N ASN A 89 -6.49 14.03 -2.93
CA ASN A 89 -5.40 13.56 -2.08
C ASN A 89 -5.37 14.34 -0.76
N VAL A 90 -5.30 13.61 0.34
CA VAL A 90 -5.18 14.22 1.68
C VAL A 90 -3.84 14.92 1.85
N SER A 91 -3.77 15.86 2.79
CA SER A 91 -2.54 16.55 3.14
C SER A 91 -1.58 15.64 3.91
N GLU A 92 -0.29 15.99 3.93
CA GLU A 92 0.78 15.16 4.53
C GLU A 92 0.59 14.93 6.04
N ASP A 93 0.02 15.92 6.75
CA ASP A 93 -0.33 15.83 8.18
C ASP A 93 -1.45 14.80 8.44
N ILE A 94 -2.34 14.56 7.48
CA ILE A 94 -3.33 13.48 7.56
C ILE A 94 -2.67 12.16 7.14
N LEU A 95 -1.94 12.14 6.01
CA LEU A 95 -1.30 10.94 5.47
C LEU A 95 -0.39 10.26 6.49
N SER A 96 0.42 11.04 7.20
CA SER A 96 1.37 10.55 8.22
C SER A 96 0.72 9.90 9.45
N GLN A 97 -0.60 10.05 9.63
CA GLN A 97 -1.36 9.40 10.71
C GLN A 97 -1.86 8.00 10.35
N PHE A 98 -1.77 7.61 9.08
CA PHE A 98 -2.10 6.26 8.63
C PHE A 98 -0.84 5.41 8.55
N GLY A 99 -0.82 4.34 9.33
CA GLY A 99 0.20 3.29 9.32
C GLY A 99 -0.24 2.07 8.52
N ILE A 100 0.75 1.32 8.04
CA ILE A 100 0.56 -0.03 7.50
C ILE A 100 1.52 -0.98 8.20
N VAL A 101 0.99 -2.02 8.83
CA VAL A 101 1.78 -2.98 9.62
C VAL A 101 1.45 -4.41 9.21
N ARG A 102 2.38 -5.34 9.45
CA ARG A 102 2.19 -6.78 9.16
C ARG A 102 1.70 -6.99 7.71
N LYS A 103 0.69 -7.83 7.51
CA LYS A 103 0.07 -8.12 6.20
C LYS A 103 -0.96 -7.05 5.85
N ALA A 104 -0.46 -5.85 5.55
CA ALA A 104 -1.25 -4.68 5.17
C ALA A 104 -2.36 -4.29 6.19
N VAL A 105 -2.15 -4.50 7.48
CA VAL A 105 -3.10 -3.99 8.48
C VAL A 105 -2.97 -2.48 8.50
N ILE A 106 -4.07 -1.77 8.22
CA ILE A 106 -4.16 -0.33 8.38
C ILE A 106 -4.23 -0.02 9.87
N GLU A 107 -3.38 0.88 10.33
CA GLU A 107 -3.25 1.25 11.75
C GLU A 107 -3.36 2.77 11.92
N ILE A 108 -4.18 3.21 12.87
CA ILE A 108 -4.34 4.62 13.24
C ILE A 108 -4.24 4.73 14.76
N ALA A 109 -3.47 5.71 15.25
CA ALA A 109 -3.31 5.94 16.67
C ALA A 109 -4.66 6.26 17.36
N TYR A 110 -4.84 5.85 18.61
CA TYR A 110 -6.08 6.11 19.35
C TYR A 110 -6.35 7.62 19.56
N ASN A 111 -5.30 8.44 19.58
CA ASN A 111 -5.30 9.89 19.80
C ASN A 111 -5.01 10.69 18.51
N HIS A 112 -5.47 10.18 17.36
CA HIS A 112 -5.33 10.86 16.06
C HIS A 112 -6.06 12.22 16.04
N SER A 113 -5.68 13.07 15.08
CA SER A 113 -6.32 14.36 14.78
C SER A 113 -6.97 14.41 13.40
N ILE A 114 -7.10 13.26 12.73
CA ILE A 114 -7.77 13.13 11.43
C ILE A 114 -9.21 13.70 11.52
N PRO A 115 -9.60 14.64 10.63
CA PRO A 115 -10.96 15.19 10.58
C PRO A 115 -12.04 14.13 10.32
N ILE A 116 -13.29 14.46 10.69
CA ILE A 116 -14.47 13.66 10.33
C ILE A 116 -14.60 13.61 8.81
N GLY A 117 -14.81 12.42 8.26
CA GLY A 117 -14.88 12.19 6.82
C GLY A 117 -14.73 10.72 6.45
N GLU A 118 -14.79 10.43 5.15
CA GLU A 118 -14.47 9.12 4.60
C GLU A 118 -13.14 9.18 3.84
N TYR A 119 -12.27 8.21 4.09
CA TYR A 119 -10.94 8.15 3.51
C TYR A 119 -10.75 6.83 2.77
N PHE A 120 -10.38 6.91 1.50
CA PHE A 120 -10.19 5.77 0.60
C PHE A 120 -8.70 5.54 0.38
N ILE A 121 -8.24 4.32 0.66
CA ILE A 121 -6.82 3.99 0.70
C ILE A 121 -6.45 3.13 -0.51
N ASP A 122 -5.44 3.59 -1.25
CA ASP A 122 -4.75 2.79 -2.24
C ASP A 122 -3.56 2.09 -1.59
N ILE A 123 -3.40 0.79 -1.87
CA ILE A 123 -2.27 0.02 -1.36
C ILE A 123 -1.40 -0.45 -2.53
N LEU A 124 -0.12 -0.13 -2.47
CA LEU A 124 0.90 -0.71 -3.33
C LEU A 124 1.33 -2.06 -2.72
N VAL A 125 1.16 -3.11 -3.50
CA VAL A 125 1.65 -4.47 -3.22
C VAL A 125 2.79 -4.76 -4.18
N TYR A 126 3.93 -5.20 -3.67
CA TYR A 126 5.08 -5.47 -4.53
C TYR A 126 5.97 -6.60 -4.03
N ASN A 127 6.68 -7.24 -4.95
CA ASN A 127 7.81 -8.11 -4.70
C ASN A 127 8.98 -7.70 -5.61
N GLU A 128 10.01 -8.53 -5.74
CA GLU A 128 11.28 -8.16 -6.41
C GLU A 128 11.08 -7.56 -7.82
N ASP A 129 10.20 -8.15 -8.63
CA ASP A 129 10.04 -7.78 -10.03
C ASP A 129 8.59 -7.34 -10.41
N ASN A 130 7.66 -7.36 -9.45
CA ASN A 130 6.25 -7.00 -9.68
C ASN A 130 5.75 -5.96 -8.68
N SER A 131 4.86 -5.09 -9.14
CA SER A 131 4.24 -4.04 -8.34
C SER A 131 2.84 -3.75 -8.86
N ILE A 132 1.84 -3.80 -7.99
CA ILE A 132 0.42 -3.60 -8.31
C ILE A 132 -0.17 -2.63 -7.31
N ILE A 133 -0.89 -1.62 -7.80
CA ILE A 133 -1.67 -0.72 -6.95
C ILE A 133 -3.10 -1.28 -6.86
N LEU A 134 -3.58 -1.46 -5.64
CA LEU A 134 -4.96 -1.81 -5.33
C LEU A 134 -5.71 -0.52 -4.99
N PRO A 135 -6.52 0.03 -5.92
CA PRO A 135 -7.19 1.31 -5.71
C PRO A 135 -8.37 1.17 -4.76
N GLU A 136 -8.51 2.11 -3.83
CA GLU A 136 -9.66 2.25 -2.91
C GLU A 136 -10.03 0.95 -2.18
N ILE A 137 -9.03 0.09 -1.95
CA ILE A 137 -9.21 -1.27 -1.45
C ILE A 137 -9.64 -1.31 0.01
N PHE A 138 -9.48 -0.20 0.73
CA PHE A 138 -9.89 -0.06 2.12
C PHE A 138 -10.46 1.32 2.40
N LYS A 139 -11.52 1.38 3.22
CA LYS A 139 -12.16 2.62 3.66
C LYS A 139 -11.98 2.85 5.15
N VAL A 140 -11.59 4.08 5.53
CA VAL A 140 -11.62 4.53 6.92
C VAL A 140 -12.73 5.56 7.08
N VAL A 141 -13.63 5.35 8.03
CA VAL A 141 -14.73 6.27 8.35
C VAL A 141 -14.43 6.91 9.70
N VAL A 142 -14.13 8.21 9.69
CA VAL A 142 -13.83 8.98 10.89
C VAL A 142 -15.10 9.69 11.36
N LYS A 143 -15.50 9.51 12.62
CA LYS A 143 -16.73 10.08 13.18
C LYS A 143 -16.67 10.44 14.67
#